data_AF-A0A968LN77-F1
#
_entry.id   AF-A0A968LN77-F1
#
_cell.length_a   1.000
_cell.length_b   1.000
_cell.length_c   1.000
_cell.angle_alpha   90.00
_cell.angle_beta   90.00
_cell.angle_gamma   90.00
#
_symmetry.space_group_name_H-M   'P 1'
#
loop_
_entity.id
_entity.type
_entity.pdbx_description
1 polymer ?
#
loop_
_entity_poly.entity_id
_entity_poly.type
_entity_poly.pdbx_seq_one_letter_code
_entity_poly.pdbx_strand_id
1 'polypeptide(L)'
;MRIIQALIVSSATWMLVSGLESGWASYDERTSAALPVLPRAQSVVSRLPFPDNPDLSACGIPTPWGLSSPAWLDGNYQGKLWEPRVFLYDSHARHKVVGSAPSGSRVQILLHQSNPVLDFYLVRTLNTGQVQEGWVPAPFLRLKRP
;
A
#
# COMPACT_ATOMS: atom_id res chain seq x y z
N MET A 1 46.89 6.21 -29.29
CA MET A 1 47.79 5.16 -28.76
C MET A 1 48.54 5.75 -27.57
N ARG A 2 48.36 5.14 -26.38
CA ARG A 2 49.04 5.29 -25.06
C ARG A 2 49.96 6.49 -24.79
N ILE A 3 49.70 7.23 -23.69
CA ILE A 3 50.67 7.69 -22.66
C ILE A 3 49.86 7.85 -21.34
N ILE A 4 49.85 6.90 -20.39
CA ILE A 4 50.79 6.60 -19.29
C ILE A 4 50.67 7.55 -18.08
N GLN A 5 50.39 6.89 -16.96
CA GLN A 5 50.38 7.23 -15.54
C GLN A 5 51.51 8.15 -15.05
N ALA A 6 51.21 8.90 -13.98
CA ALA A 6 52.22 9.34 -13.01
C ALA A 6 51.80 8.89 -11.60
N LEU A 7 52.52 7.89 -11.08
CA LEU A 7 52.70 7.58 -9.67
C LEU A 7 53.85 8.45 -9.13
N ILE A 8 53.85 8.75 -7.82
CA ILE A 8 54.95 8.49 -6.84
C ILE A 8 54.78 9.41 -5.61
N VAL A 9 54.37 8.85 -4.47
CA VAL A 9 55.13 8.52 -3.24
C VAL A 9 55.30 9.67 -2.24
N SER A 10 54.79 9.47 -1.03
CA SER A 10 55.47 9.79 0.24
C SER A 10 54.73 9.04 1.34
N SER A 11 55.28 8.00 1.95
CA SER A 11 56.40 7.93 2.92
C SER A 11 55.80 7.54 4.26
N ALA A 12 56.10 6.31 4.68
CA ALA A 12 55.71 5.76 5.97
C ALA A 12 56.51 6.41 7.10
N THR A 13 55.90 6.61 8.26
CA THR A 13 56.62 6.81 9.52
C THR A 13 55.88 6.06 10.62
N TRP A 14 56.54 5.05 11.16
CA TRP A 14 56.16 4.32 12.35
C TRP A 14 56.63 5.11 13.57
N MET A 15 55.77 5.28 14.58
CA MET A 15 56.23 5.35 15.97
C MET A 15 55.24 4.61 16.88
N LEU A 16 55.71 3.47 17.38
CA LEU A 16 55.20 2.80 18.57
C LEU A 16 55.80 3.51 19.78
N VAL A 17 54.95 4.03 20.68
CA VAL A 17 55.31 4.29 22.07
C VAL A 17 54.23 3.67 22.95
N SER A 18 54.67 2.68 23.72
CA SER A 18 53.94 2.05 24.80
C SER A 18 53.87 3.04 25.98
N GLY A 19 52.66 3.24 26.52
CA GLY A 19 52.44 4.06 27.71
C GLY A 19 51.15 3.63 28.41
N LEU A 20 51.32 2.67 29.32
CA LEU A 20 50.38 2.30 30.37
C LEU A 20 50.17 3.52 31.27
N GLU A 21 48.93 3.93 31.60
CA GLU A 21 48.50 4.52 32.89
C GLU A 21 46.96 4.64 32.95
N SER A 22 46.37 3.72 33.71
CA SER A 22 45.25 3.85 34.65
C SER A 22 44.42 5.14 34.65
N GLY A 23 43.24 5.09 34.02
CA GLY A 23 42.13 6.01 34.25
C GLY A 23 40.83 5.24 34.37
N TRP A 24 40.41 4.97 35.61
CA TRP A 24 39.13 4.33 35.91
C TRP A 24 38.02 5.37 35.71
N ALA A 25 37.54 5.51 34.48
CA ALA A 25 36.32 6.23 34.21
C ALA A 25 35.15 5.25 34.32
N SER A 26 34.39 5.38 35.41
CA SER A 26 33.06 4.78 35.55
C SER A 26 32.26 5.00 34.28
N TYR A 27 31.98 3.92 33.54
CA TYR A 27 30.89 3.92 32.58
C TYR A 27 29.62 3.76 33.39
N ASP A 28 28.99 4.89 33.69
CA ASP A 28 27.62 4.91 34.20
C ASP A 28 26.72 4.23 33.17
N GLU A 29 26.05 3.21 33.67
CA GLU A 29 24.94 2.52 33.05
C GLU A 29 23.79 3.51 32.86
N ARG A 30 23.68 4.11 31.68
CA ARG A 30 22.41 4.73 31.29
C ARG A 30 22.26 4.90 29.79
N THR A 31 21.13 4.37 29.31
CA THR A 31 20.54 4.58 27.98
C THR A 31 20.93 3.53 26.96
N SER A 32 20.41 2.31 27.14
CA SER A 32 19.85 1.60 26.00
C SER A 32 18.85 2.54 25.34
N ALA A 33 19.24 3.14 24.23
CA ALA A 33 18.34 3.88 23.37
C ALA A 33 17.28 2.88 22.89
N ALA A 34 16.13 2.85 23.58
CA ALA A 34 14.94 2.20 23.09
C ALA A 34 14.69 2.81 21.71
N LEU A 35 14.82 1.99 20.67
CA LEU A 35 14.38 2.38 19.33
C LEU A 35 12.94 2.89 19.47
N PRO A 36 12.60 4.05 18.89
CA PRO A 36 11.22 4.49 18.91
C PRO A 36 10.38 3.39 18.27
N VAL A 37 9.55 2.73 19.08
CA VAL A 37 8.51 1.84 18.58
C VAL A 37 7.57 2.75 17.80
N LEU A 38 7.79 2.83 16.49
CA LEU A 38 6.85 3.50 15.59
C LEU A 38 5.47 2.90 15.88
N PRO A 39 4.43 3.73 16.11
CA PRO A 39 3.09 3.21 16.26
C PRO A 39 2.82 2.32 15.05
N ARG A 40 2.54 1.03 15.28
CA ARG A 40 2.10 0.09 14.25
C ARG A 40 1.02 0.84 13.47
N ALA A 41 1.29 1.18 12.21
CA ALA A 41 0.37 1.96 11.40
C ALA A 41 -1.00 1.28 11.50
N GLN A 42 -1.91 1.90 12.26
CA GLN A 42 -3.28 1.44 12.37
C GLN A 42 -3.78 1.51 10.94
N SER A 43 -4.16 0.37 10.36
CA SER A 43 -4.77 0.33 9.05
C SER A 43 -6.03 1.17 9.13
N VAL A 44 -5.95 2.44 8.73
CA VAL A 44 -7.10 3.32 8.62
C VAL A 44 -7.89 2.80 7.44
N VAL A 45 -8.69 1.76 7.67
CA VAL A 45 -9.67 1.30 6.70
C VAL A 45 -10.58 2.50 6.47
N SER A 46 -10.54 3.05 5.25
CA SER A 46 -11.35 4.21 4.89
C SER A 46 -12.81 3.95 5.28
N ARG A 47 -13.38 4.88 6.06
CA ARG A 47 -14.78 4.79 6.47
C ARG A 47 -15.62 5.06 5.23
N LEU A 48 -16.47 4.11 4.87
CA LEU A 48 -17.36 4.25 3.72
C LEU A 48 -18.48 5.24 4.01
N PRO A 49 -18.97 5.97 2.99
CA PRO A 49 -20.14 6.82 3.11
C PRO A 49 -21.47 6.07 3.02
N PHE A 50 -21.42 4.74 2.97
CA PHE A 50 -22.56 3.84 2.90
C PHE A 50 -22.40 2.69 3.91
N PRO A 51 -23.51 2.03 4.29
CA PRO A 51 -23.45 0.85 5.16
C PRO A 51 -22.56 -0.25 4.57
N ASP A 52 -21.87 -0.97 5.46
CA ASP A 52 -21.08 -2.17 5.12
C ASP A 52 -21.81 -3.43 5.60
N ASN A 53 -21.32 -4.62 5.23
CA ASN A 53 -21.87 -5.89 5.70
C ASN A 53 -21.58 -6.09 7.20
N PRO A 54 -22.61 -6.21 8.06
CA PRO A 54 -22.41 -6.36 9.50
C PRO A 54 -21.87 -7.73 9.90
N ASP A 55 -22.15 -8.75 9.09
CA ASP A 55 -21.71 -10.13 9.29
C ASP A 55 -21.03 -10.66 8.02
N LEU A 56 -19.71 -10.83 8.09
CA LEU A 56 -18.90 -11.33 6.98
C LEU A 56 -19.15 -12.81 6.68
N SER A 57 -19.68 -13.57 7.64
CA SER A 57 -19.97 -15.00 7.46
C SER A 57 -21.23 -15.25 6.61
N ALA A 58 -22.08 -14.22 6.46
CA ALA A 58 -23.28 -14.24 5.63
C ALA A 58 -23.03 -13.78 4.18
N CYS A 59 -21.80 -13.41 3.84
CA CYS A 59 -21.43 -12.98 2.49
C CYS A 59 -21.45 -14.15 1.50
N GLY A 60 -21.84 -13.89 0.25
CA GLY A 60 -21.92 -14.92 -0.79
C GLY A 60 -20.54 -15.40 -1.24
N ILE A 61 -20.52 -16.48 -2.05
CA ILE A 61 -19.28 -16.95 -2.70
C ILE A 61 -19.03 -16.09 -3.95
N PRO A 62 -17.80 -15.58 -4.17
CA PRO A 62 -17.44 -14.90 -5.42
C PRO A 62 -17.74 -15.73 -6.67
N THR A 63 -18.39 -15.12 -7.66
CA THR A 63 -18.74 -15.75 -8.94
C THR A 63 -18.09 -15.02 -10.12
N PRO A 64 -17.68 -15.72 -11.18
CA PRO A 64 -17.13 -15.07 -12.37
C PRO A 64 -18.10 -14.06 -12.98
N TRP A 65 -17.59 -12.87 -13.31
CA TRP A 65 -18.38 -11.86 -14.01
C TRP A 65 -18.39 -12.20 -15.51
N GLY A 66 -19.47 -12.84 -15.97
CA GLY A 66 -19.56 -13.48 -17.29
C GLY A 66 -19.50 -12.57 -18.52
N LEU A 67 -19.35 -11.25 -18.37
CA LEU A 67 -19.31 -10.30 -19.49
C LEU A 67 -18.02 -9.47 -19.47
N SER A 68 -17.35 -9.39 -20.61
CA SER A 68 -16.19 -8.50 -20.86
C SER A 68 -16.58 -7.02 -20.95
N SER A 69 -17.71 -6.62 -20.37
CA SER A 69 -18.20 -5.25 -20.42
C SER A 69 -17.29 -4.32 -19.63
N PRO A 70 -16.96 -3.14 -20.17
CA PRO A 70 -16.14 -2.18 -19.45
C PRO A 70 -16.88 -1.65 -18.22
N ALA A 71 -16.16 -1.49 -17.12
CA ALA A 71 -16.63 -0.80 -15.94
C ALA A 71 -15.66 0.35 -15.58
N TRP A 72 -16.11 1.25 -14.71
CA TRP A 72 -15.37 2.41 -14.28
C TRP A 72 -15.46 2.57 -12.77
N LEU A 73 -14.33 2.92 -12.14
CA LEU A 73 -14.33 3.33 -10.74
C LEU A 73 -14.98 4.70 -10.61
N ASP A 74 -15.83 4.88 -9.61
CA ASP A 74 -16.53 6.14 -9.34
C ASP A 74 -16.34 6.51 -7.88
N GLY A 75 -15.60 7.59 -7.62
CA GLY A 75 -15.39 8.11 -6.28
C GLY A 75 -16.57 8.92 -5.74
N ASN A 76 -17.63 9.11 -6.53
CA ASN A 76 -18.79 9.89 -6.13
C ASN A 76 -19.82 9.03 -5.42
N TYR A 77 -20.36 9.55 -4.33
CA TYR A 77 -21.50 8.97 -3.65
C TYR A 77 -22.51 10.08 -3.33
N GLN A 78 -23.77 9.86 -3.73
CA GLN A 78 -24.87 10.85 -3.60
C GLN A 78 -24.52 12.23 -4.19
N GLY A 79 -23.85 12.27 -5.35
CA GLY A 79 -23.49 13.51 -6.04
C GLY A 79 -22.32 14.28 -5.41
N LYS A 80 -21.69 13.75 -4.35
CA LYS A 80 -20.50 14.32 -3.73
C LYS A 80 -19.28 13.43 -4.01
N LEU A 81 -18.15 14.05 -4.34
CA LEU A 81 -16.87 13.36 -4.43
C LEU A 81 -16.41 12.95 -3.03
N TRP A 82 -16.32 11.64 -2.78
CA TRP A 82 -15.84 11.07 -1.52
C TRP A 82 -14.41 10.56 -1.63
N GLU A 83 -14.11 9.85 -2.72
CA GLU A 83 -12.81 9.20 -2.92
C GLU A 83 -12.23 9.63 -4.28
N PRO A 84 -11.42 10.70 -4.35
CA PRO A 84 -10.75 11.10 -5.59
C PRO A 84 -9.92 9.97 -6.20
N ARG A 85 -9.43 9.06 -5.35
CA ARG A 85 -8.82 7.80 -5.70
C ARG A 85 -9.58 6.68 -5.02
N VAL A 86 -10.21 5.81 -5.79
CA VAL A 86 -10.94 4.67 -5.24
C VAL A 86 -9.94 3.62 -4.78
N PHE A 87 -10.07 3.20 -3.51
CA PHE A 87 -9.25 2.14 -2.93
C PHE A 87 -9.69 0.75 -3.40
N LEU A 88 -8.71 -0.11 -3.63
CA LEU A 88 -8.89 -1.53 -3.92
C LEU A 88 -8.42 -2.34 -2.71
N TYR A 89 -9.25 -3.29 -2.28
CA TYR A 89 -9.01 -4.06 -1.05
C TYR A 89 -8.56 -5.50 -1.33
N ASP A 90 -7.92 -6.12 -0.35
CA ASP A 90 -7.50 -7.53 -0.39
C ASP A 90 -8.69 -8.51 -0.44
N SER A 91 -9.81 -8.13 0.16
CA SER A 91 -11.04 -8.91 0.27
C SER A 91 -12.27 -8.01 0.40
N HIS A 92 -13.46 -8.59 0.34
CA HIS A 92 -14.71 -7.88 0.68
C HIS A 92 -14.78 -7.43 2.15
N ALA A 93 -13.93 -7.97 3.04
CA ALA A 93 -13.81 -7.54 4.42
C ALA A 93 -13.00 -6.24 4.59
N ARG A 94 -12.35 -5.77 3.52
CA ARG A 94 -11.61 -4.50 3.47
C ARG A 94 -10.53 -4.35 4.53
N HIS A 95 -9.95 -5.45 5.01
CA HIS A 95 -8.91 -5.45 6.05
C HIS A 95 -7.66 -4.68 5.60
N LYS A 96 -7.33 -4.73 4.32
CA LYS A 96 -6.15 -4.09 3.77
C LYS A 96 -6.43 -3.45 2.41
N VAL A 97 -5.94 -2.22 2.23
CA VAL A 97 -5.83 -1.59 0.92
C VAL A 97 -4.63 -2.19 0.19
N VAL A 98 -4.86 -2.78 -0.98
CA VAL A 98 -3.83 -3.37 -1.86
C VAL A 98 -3.52 -2.50 -3.07
N GLY A 99 -4.37 -1.52 -3.35
CA GLY A 99 -4.18 -0.61 -4.46
C GLY A 99 -5.09 0.60 -4.42
N SER A 100 -4.90 1.50 -5.37
CA SER A 100 -5.82 2.60 -5.64
C SER A 100 -5.72 3.05 -7.09
N ALA A 101 -6.82 3.56 -7.63
CA ALA A 101 -6.83 4.20 -8.93
C ALA A 101 -7.73 5.44 -8.93
N PRO A 102 -7.42 6.46 -9.77
CA PRO A 102 -8.24 7.66 -9.87
C PRO A 102 -9.72 7.33 -10.15
N SER A 103 -10.64 8.14 -9.60
CA SER A 103 -12.03 8.12 -10.06
C SER A 103 -12.10 8.33 -11.58
N GLY A 104 -12.98 7.58 -12.25
CA GLY A 104 -13.09 7.50 -13.71
C GLY A 104 -12.15 6.48 -14.36
N SER A 105 -11.28 5.80 -13.59
CA SER A 105 -10.42 4.75 -14.13
C SER A 105 -11.23 3.58 -14.69
N ARG A 106 -10.85 3.12 -15.89
CA ARG A 106 -11.46 1.95 -16.52
C ARG A 106 -10.94 0.68 -15.85
N VAL A 107 -11.83 -0.27 -15.60
CA VAL A 107 -11.51 -1.55 -15.00
C VAL A 107 -12.17 -2.71 -15.74
N GLN A 108 -11.59 -3.89 -15.60
CA GLN A 108 -12.23 -5.16 -15.90
C GLN A 108 -12.76 -5.77 -14.60
N ILE A 109 -14.03 -6.19 -14.61
CA ILE A 109 -14.59 -6.95 -13.49
C ILE A 109 -14.21 -8.43 -13.69
N LEU A 110 -13.63 -9.03 -12.66
CA LEU A 110 -13.22 -10.43 -12.66
C LEU A 110 -14.25 -11.30 -11.92
N LEU A 111 -14.61 -10.88 -10.70
CA LEU A 111 -15.57 -11.58 -9.86
C LEU A 111 -16.62 -10.61 -9.32
N HIS A 112 -17.81 -11.14 -9.07
CA HIS A 112 -18.87 -10.48 -8.34
C HIS A 112 -19.27 -11.33 -7.13
N GLN A 113 -19.41 -10.67 -5.98
CA GLN A 113 -19.85 -11.28 -4.74
C GLN A 113 -21.08 -10.52 -4.26
N SER A 114 -22.23 -11.20 -4.31
CA SER A 114 -23.47 -10.66 -3.77
C SER A 114 -23.54 -10.91 -2.27
N ASN A 115 -23.90 -9.88 -1.51
CA ASN A 115 -23.95 -9.91 -0.05
C ASN A 115 -25.27 -9.32 0.49
N PRO A 116 -25.60 -9.51 1.77
CA PRO A 116 -26.87 -9.03 2.32
C PRO A 116 -27.07 -7.51 2.30
N VAL A 117 -25.98 -6.73 2.42
CA VAL A 117 -26.05 -5.25 2.52
C VAL A 117 -25.27 -4.57 1.40
N LEU A 118 -24.01 -4.99 1.19
CA LEU A 118 -23.09 -4.33 0.27
C LEU A 118 -22.40 -5.35 -0.64
N ASP A 119 -22.73 -5.32 -1.92
CA ASP A 119 -22.08 -6.13 -2.94
C ASP A 119 -20.64 -5.65 -3.21
N PHE A 120 -19.80 -6.59 -3.62
CA PHE A 120 -18.40 -6.34 -3.94
C PHE A 120 -18.02 -6.92 -5.30
N TYR A 121 -17.08 -6.25 -5.96
CA TYR A 121 -16.51 -6.67 -7.23
C TYR A 121 -15.00 -6.78 -7.10
N LEU A 122 -14.43 -7.91 -7.54
CA LEU A 122 -12.99 -7.99 -7.77
C LEU A 122 -12.72 -7.38 -9.14
N VAL A 123 -11.89 -6.34 -9.17
CA VAL A 123 -11.59 -5.61 -10.40
C VAL A 123 -10.10 -5.55 -10.68
N ARG A 124 -9.77 -5.42 -11.95
CA ARG A 124 -8.42 -5.15 -12.45
C ARG A 124 -8.39 -3.81 -13.16
N THR A 125 -7.45 -2.93 -12.79
CA THR A 125 -7.29 -1.64 -13.46
C THR A 125 -6.74 -1.82 -14.87
N LEU A 126 -7.25 -1.01 -15.80
CA LEU A 126 -6.83 -0.98 -17.19
C LEU A 126 -6.17 0.36 -17.49
N ASN A 127 -5.07 0.36 -18.25
CA ASN A 127 -4.41 1.55 -18.78
C ASN A 127 -3.91 2.56 -17.72
N THR A 128 -3.66 2.12 -16.48
CA THR A 128 -3.21 2.99 -15.37
C THR A 128 -1.69 3.05 -15.19
N GLY A 129 -0.89 2.54 -16.15
CA GLY A 129 0.57 2.43 -16.04
C GLY A 129 1.07 1.35 -15.07
N GLN A 130 0.29 1.06 -14.02
CA GLN A 130 0.43 -0.11 -13.15
C GLN A 130 -0.91 -0.85 -13.09
N VAL A 131 -0.91 -2.13 -13.47
CA VAL A 131 -2.06 -3.02 -13.33
C VAL A 131 -2.18 -3.41 -11.86
N GLN A 132 -3.30 -3.05 -11.25
CA GLN A 132 -3.64 -3.39 -9.87
C GLN A 132 -4.93 -4.21 -9.86
N GLU A 133 -5.03 -5.11 -8.90
CA GLU A 133 -6.20 -5.95 -8.70
C GLU A 133 -6.66 -5.86 -7.25
N GLY A 134 -7.97 -5.80 -7.03
CA GLY A 134 -8.54 -5.83 -5.69
C GLY A 134 -10.04 -5.59 -5.68
N TRP A 135 -10.62 -5.77 -4.50
CA TRP A 135 -12.05 -5.67 -4.26
C TRP A 135 -12.49 -4.22 -4.15
N VAL A 136 -13.61 -3.88 -4.77
CA VAL A 136 -14.24 -2.57 -4.69
C VAL A 136 -15.72 -2.71 -4.29
N PRO A 137 -16.24 -1.86 -3.39
CA PRO A 137 -17.67 -1.80 -3.10
C PRO A 137 -18.50 -1.39 -4.31
N ALA A 138 -19.67 -1.99 -4.49
CA ALA A 138 -20.56 -1.71 -5.61
C ALA A 138 -20.87 -0.22 -5.85
N PRO A 139 -21.11 0.63 -4.83
CA PRO A 139 -21.39 2.05 -5.04
C PRO A 139 -20.24 2.83 -5.68
N PHE A 140 -19.00 2.33 -5.60
CA PHE A 140 -17.83 2.92 -6.24
C PHE A 140 -17.50 2.31 -7.60
N LEU A 141 -18.45 1.59 -8.21
CA LEU A 141 -18.32 0.99 -9.52
C LEU A 141 -19.49 1.37 -10.43
N ARG A 142 -19.20 1.72 -11.67
CA ARG A 142 -20.18 2.00 -12.72
C ARG A 142 -20.00 1.03 -13.87
N LEU A 143 -21.11 0.39 -14.28
CA LEU A 143 -21.15 -0.48 -15.46
C LEU A 143 -21.36 0.31 -16.77
N LYS A 144 -21.57 1.62 -16.67
CA LYS A 144 -21.68 2.55 -17.78
C LYS A 144 -20.65 3.66 -17.60
N ARG A 145 -20.22 4.28 -18.71
CA ARG A 145 -19.29 5.40 -18.65
C ARG A 145 -19.93 6.54 -17.85
N PRO A 146 -19.25 7.07 -16.81
CA PRO A 146 -19.71 8.23 -16.07
C PRO A 146 -19.64 9.51 -16.91
#